data_AF-A0A7S2DF20-F1
#
_entry.id   AF-A0A7S2DF20-F1
#
_cell.length_a   1.000
_cell.length_b   1.000
_cell.length_c   1.000
_cell.angle_alpha   90.00
_cell.angle_beta   90.00
_cell.angle_gamma   90.00
#
_symmetry.space_group_name_H-M   'P 1'
#
loop_
_entity.id
_entity.type
_entity.pdbx_description
1 polymer ?
#
loop_
_entity_poly.entity_id
_entity_poly.type
_entity_poly.pdbx_seq_one_letter_code
_entity_poly.pdbx_strand_id
1 'polypeptide(L)'
;IGMGCDGIGTFLINSKYGLPKKYKLLPGVLQDAGYSTHMIGKWNLGHYAEGYLPHNRGFSTFLGYNGDQETYYSHHAFGIMPVYNSTFCDFLYGDCNGMKVGNCYEGNYSTDIYTGRAIELLREHQNGSDPLF
;
A
#
# COMPACT_ATOMS: atom_id res chain seq x y z
N ILE A 1 -8.71 -1.76 -15.62
CA ILE A 1 -8.79 -0.92 -14.41
C ILE A 1 -7.41 -0.82 -13.77
N GLY A 2 -6.78 0.30 -14.10
CA GLY A 2 -5.38 0.71 -13.96
C GLY A 2 -5.31 2.09 -14.65
N MET A 3 -4.15 2.63 -14.96
CA MET A 3 -4.02 3.90 -15.72
C MET A 3 -4.52 3.78 -17.18
N GLY A 4 -5.77 3.37 -17.37
CA GLY A 4 -6.42 3.35 -18.67
C GLY A 4 -6.69 4.78 -19.11
N CYS A 5 -6.52 5.04 -20.40
CA CYS A 5 -6.92 6.30 -21.03
C CYS A 5 -8.45 6.51 -21.03
N ASP A 6 -9.21 5.61 -20.39
CA ASP A 6 -10.67 5.66 -20.24
C ASP A 6 -11.12 6.59 -19.11
N GLY A 7 -10.18 7.12 -18.30
CA GLY A 7 -10.49 8.03 -17.20
C GLY A 7 -11.20 7.37 -16.02
N ILE A 8 -11.30 6.04 -16.01
CA ILE A 8 -11.96 5.26 -14.97
C ILE A 8 -10.90 4.50 -14.16
N GLY A 9 -10.68 4.91 -12.91
CA GLY A 9 -9.61 4.31 -12.11
C GLY A 9 -9.64 4.65 -10.63
N THR A 10 -8.60 4.21 -9.93
CA THR A 10 -8.38 4.30 -8.48
C THR A 10 -7.86 5.66 -8.03
N PHE A 11 -7.70 6.60 -8.97
CA PHE A 11 -7.03 7.90 -8.78
C PHE A 11 -7.67 8.78 -7.70
N LEU A 12 -9.00 8.80 -7.63
CA LEU A 12 -9.72 9.66 -6.69
C LEU A 12 -9.81 9.00 -5.32
N ILE A 13 -9.69 9.79 -4.25
CA ILE A 13 -9.84 9.30 -2.88
C ILE A 13 -11.19 8.60 -2.64
N ASN A 14 -12.24 9.03 -3.33
CA ASN A 14 -13.59 8.44 -3.27
C ASN A 14 -13.87 7.43 -4.40
N SER A 15 -12.84 7.02 -5.14
CA SER A 15 -12.99 6.03 -6.22
C SER A 15 -13.62 4.76 -5.67
N LYS A 16 -14.60 4.21 -6.39
CA LYS A 16 -15.22 2.91 -6.10
C LYS A 16 -14.66 1.78 -6.98
N TYR A 17 -13.56 2.05 -7.66
CA TYR A 17 -12.91 1.11 -8.56
C TYR A 17 -11.70 0.49 -7.88
N GLY A 18 -11.33 -0.70 -8.36
CA GLY A 18 -10.18 -1.43 -7.87
C GLY A 18 -10.06 -2.75 -8.63
N LEU A 19 -8.85 -3.30 -8.73
CA LEU A 19 -8.57 -4.51 -9.51
C LEU A 19 -9.53 -5.63 -9.12
N PRO A 20 -10.21 -6.31 -10.07
CA PRO A 20 -11.30 -7.23 -9.74
C PRO A 20 -10.78 -8.39 -8.89
N LYS A 21 -11.49 -8.71 -7.81
CA LYS A 21 -11.09 -9.74 -6.85
C LYS A 21 -11.02 -11.16 -7.43
N LYS A 22 -11.62 -11.40 -8.59
CA LYS A 22 -11.52 -12.68 -9.32
C LYS A 22 -10.09 -13.00 -9.79
N TYR A 23 -9.22 -11.99 -9.89
CA TYR A 23 -7.82 -12.18 -10.24
C TYR A 23 -6.99 -12.34 -8.97
N LYS A 24 -6.39 -13.53 -8.83
CA LYS A 24 -5.38 -13.79 -7.82
C LYS A 24 -4.09 -13.08 -8.23
N LEU A 25 -3.50 -12.35 -7.30
CA LEU A 25 -2.24 -11.65 -7.52
C LEU A 25 -1.06 -12.57 -7.24
N LEU A 26 0.09 -12.25 -7.84
CA LEU A 26 1.36 -12.94 -7.61
C LEU A 26 1.67 -13.15 -6.10
N PRO A 27 1.62 -12.13 -5.22
CA PRO A 27 1.80 -12.32 -3.78
C PRO A 27 0.88 -13.39 -3.19
N GLY A 28 -0.38 -13.45 -3.62
CA GLY A 28 -1.32 -14.48 -3.14
C GLY A 28 -0.96 -15.88 -3.65
N VAL A 29 -0.38 -16.01 -4.85
CA VAL A 29 0.12 -17.30 -5.35
C VAL A 29 1.38 -17.73 -4.57
N LEU A 30 2.27 -16.79 -4.26
CA LEU A 30 3.48 -17.05 -3.50
C LEU A 30 3.18 -17.37 -2.03
N GLN A 31 2.20 -16.69 -1.43
CA GLN A 31 1.73 -16.98 -0.09
C GLN A 31 1.20 -18.42 0.04
N ASP A 32 0.41 -18.91 -0.93
CA ASP A 32 -0.01 -20.32 -0.99
C ASP A 32 1.19 -21.29 -1.06
N ALA A 33 2.29 -20.86 -1.69
CA ALA A 33 3.53 -21.63 -1.81
C ALA A 33 4.45 -21.50 -0.59
N GLY A 34 4.01 -20.81 0.47
CA GLY A 34 4.74 -20.67 1.73
C GLY A 34 5.70 -19.48 1.78
N TYR A 35 5.60 -18.50 0.87
CA TYR A 35 6.41 -17.29 0.94
C TYR A 35 5.90 -16.31 2.01
N SER A 36 6.84 -15.66 2.71
CA SER A 36 6.55 -14.40 3.41
C SER A 36 6.46 -13.26 2.40
N THR A 37 5.27 -12.69 2.27
CA THR A 37 4.96 -11.68 1.26
C THR A 37 4.81 -10.30 1.89
N HIS A 38 5.59 -9.33 1.43
CA HIS A 38 5.56 -7.97 1.95
C HIS A 38 5.48 -6.95 0.82
N MET A 39 4.75 -5.86 1.06
CA MET A 39 4.66 -4.77 0.11
C MET A 39 5.12 -3.46 0.74
N ILE A 40 5.98 -2.74 0.01
CA ILE A 40 6.45 -1.41 0.39
C ILE A 40 6.19 -0.45 -0.77
N GLY A 41 5.55 0.68 -0.49
CA GLY A 41 5.34 1.78 -1.44
C GLY A 41 3.90 1.89 -1.98
N LYS A 42 3.79 2.25 -3.25
CA LYS A 42 2.52 2.60 -3.92
C LYS A 42 1.67 1.37 -4.21
N TRP A 43 0.41 1.38 -3.76
CA TRP A 43 -0.56 0.34 -4.12
C TRP A 43 -1.33 0.64 -5.40
N ASN A 44 -2.21 1.65 -5.40
CA ASN A 44 -3.00 2.10 -6.54
C ASN A 44 -3.79 1.01 -7.29
N LEU A 45 -4.25 -0.03 -6.60
CA LEU A 45 -5.12 -1.09 -7.16
C LEU A 45 -6.50 -1.15 -6.49
N GLY A 46 -6.84 -0.13 -5.71
CA GLY A 46 -8.15 0.09 -5.10
C GLY A 46 -8.11 0.04 -3.58
N HIS A 47 -8.86 0.95 -2.96
CA HIS A 47 -8.85 1.18 -1.51
C HIS A 47 -10.23 1.45 -0.91
N TYR A 48 -11.29 1.32 -1.71
CA TYR A 48 -12.65 1.68 -1.33
C TYR A 48 -13.34 0.67 -0.40
N ALA A 49 -12.80 -0.54 -0.29
CA ALA A 49 -13.29 -1.60 0.57
C ALA A 49 -12.15 -2.55 0.97
N GLU A 50 -12.28 -3.17 2.14
CA GLU A 50 -11.28 -4.06 2.75
C GLU A 50 -10.68 -5.08 1.77
N GLY A 51 -11.54 -5.74 0.98
CA GLY A 51 -11.11 -6.77 0.02
C GLY A 51 -10.25 -6.27 -1.15
N TYR A 52 -9.98 -4.97 -1.26
CA TYR A 52 -9.09 -4.38 -2.25
C TYR A 52 -7.74 -3.96 -1.64
N LEU A 53 -7.61 -3.95 -0.32
CA LEU A 53 -6.40 -3.55 0.38
C LEU A 53 -5.30 -4.62 0.24
N PRO A 54 -4.01 -4.22 0.27
CA PRO A 54 -2.88 -5.12 0.03
C PRO A 54 -2.91 -6.40 0.88
N HIS A 55 -3.27 -6.29 2.16
CA HIS A 55 -3.29 -7.43 3.08
C HIS A 55 -4.37 -8.47 2.74
N ASN A 56 -5.46 -8.06 2.09
CA ASN A 56 -6.49 -8.96 1.56
C ASN A 56 -6.21 -9.41 0.12
N ARG A 57 -5.05 -9.04 -0.44
CA ARG A 57 -4.64 -9.32 -1.82
C ARG A 57 -3.33 -10.12 -1.92
N GLY A 58 -2.93 -10.74 -0.80
CA GLY A 58 -1.86 -11.74 -0.74
C GLY A 58 -0.56 -11.27 -0.10
N PHE A 59 -0.49 -10.03 0.37
CA PHE A 59 0.65 -9.54 1.17
C PHE A 59 0.38 -9.73 2.65
N SER A 60 1.31 -10.31 3.40
CA SER A 60 1.22 -10.43 4.86
C SER A 60 1.38 -9.08 5.57
N THR A 61 2.24 -8.19 5.04
CA THR A 61 2.37 -6.81 5.55
C THR A 61 2.44 -5.80 4.42
N PHE A 62 2.01 -4.57 4.71
CA PHE A 62 2.08 -3.42 3.81
C PHE A 62 2.60 -2.19 4.54
N LEU A 63 3.46 -1.41 3.89
CA LEU A 63 3.82 -0.06 4.30
C LEU A 63 3.87 0.87 3.08
N GLY A 64 3.03 1.90 3.05
CA GLY A 64 3.03 2.88 1.98
C GLY A 64 1.68 3.52 1.79
N TYR A 65 1.33 3.91 0.56
CA TYR A 65 0.10 4.64 0.29
C TYR A 65 -0.78 3.96 -0.75
N ASN A 66 -2.09 4.18 -0.60
CA ASN A 66 -3.11 3.50 -1.38
C ASN A 66 -3.44 4.19 -2.70
N GLY A 67 -3.41 5.52 -2.69
CA GLY A 67 -3.79 6.38 -3.80
C GLY A 67 -2.76 6.47 -4.92
N ASP A 68 -2.99 7.43 -5.81
CA ASP A 68 -2.11 7.62 -6.97
C ASP A 68 -0.84 8.40 -6.63
N GLN A 69 -0.95 9.42 -5.79
CA GLN A 69 0.13 10.38 -5.54
C GLN A 69 0.09 10.86 -4.08
N GLU A 70 1.26 11.02 -3.49
CA GLU A 70 1.49 11.64 -2.20
C GLU A 70 2.64 12.66 -2.28
N THR A 71 2.80 13.48 -1.24
CA THR A 71 3.97 14.33 -1.07
C THR A 71 5.08 13.58 -0.36
N TYR A 72 6.33 13.69 -0.82
CA TYR A 72 7.46 12.91 -0.31
C TYR A 72 7.80 13.09 1.18
N TYR A 73 7.46 14.23 1.81
CA TYR A 73 7.85 14.55 3.19
C TYR A 73 6.67 14.67 4.18
N SER A 74 5.49 15.06 3.69
CA SER A 74 4.27 15.16 4.52
C SER A 74 3.35 13.98 4.31
N HIS A 75 3.55 13.21 3.24
CA HIS A 75 2.79 12.01 2.92
C HIS A 75 1.28 12.23 2.78
N HIS A 76 0.89 13.48 2.55
CA HIS A 76 -0.46 13.86 2.23
C HIS A 76 -0.74 13.50 0.78
N ALA A 77 -1.92 12.92 0.55
CA ALA A 77 -2.37 12.59 -0.79
C ALA A 77 -2.55 13.88 -1.62
N PHE A 78 -2.11 13.79 -2.88
CA PHE A 78 -2.16 14.91 -3.82
C PHE A 78 -3.62 15.31 -4.14
N GLY A 79 -3.86 16.62 -4.28
CA GLY A 79 -5.17 17.15 -4.70
C GLY A 79 -6.23 17.26 -3.60
N ILE A 80 -5.94 16.90 -2.35
CA ILE A 80 -6.92 16.95 -1.24
C ILE A 80 -6.90 18.30 -0.52
N MET A 81 -5.73 18.94 -0.42
CA MET A 81 -5.56 20.21 0.29
C MET A 81 -6.46 21.35 -0.24
N PRO A 82 -6.63 21.55 -1.56
CA PRO A 82 -7.50 22.63 -2.07
C PRO A 82 -9.00 22.28 -2.01
N VAL A 83 -9.36 20.98 -2.03
CA VAL A 83 -10.74 20.52 -2.28
C VAL A 83 -11.51 20.28 -0.98
N TYR A 84 -10.83 19.85 0.09
CA TYR A 84 -11.49 19.43 1.33
C TYR A 84 -11.00 20.16 2.59
N ASN A 85 -10.10 21.15 2.45
CA ASN A 85 -9.39 21.77 3.58
C ASN A 85 -8.86 20.71 4.57
N SER A 86 -8.39 19.58 4.02
CA SER A 86 -8.08 18.36 4.74
C SER A 86 -6.66 17.92 4.44
N THR A 87 -5.91 17.63 5.49
CA THR A 87 -4.58 17.00 5.49
C THR A 87 -4.77 15.49 5.60
N PHE A 88 -5.40 14.86 4.60
CA PHE A 88 -5.53 13.41 4.61
C PHE A 88 -4.19 12.77 4.29
N CYS A 89 -3.71 12.02 5.27
CA CYS A 89 -2.51 11.24 5.22
C CYS A 89 -2.83 9.85 4.70
N ASP A 90 -2.31 9.54 3.51
CA ASP A 90 -2.56 8.28 2.84
C ASP A 90 -1.45 7.25 3.12
N PHE A 91 -0.53 7.56 4.04
CA PHE A 91 0.57 6.66 4.41
C PHE A 91 0.16 5.75 5.57
N LEU A 92 0.11 4.46 5.27
CA LEU A 92 -0.51 3.45 6.10
C LEU A 92 0.44 2.28 6.30
N TYR A 93 0.29 1.66 7.47
CA TYR A 93 0.83 0.33 7.74
C TYR A 93 -0.32 -0.67 7.80
N GLY A 94 -0.17 -1.85 7.22
CA GLY A 94 -1.20 -2.88 7.21
C GLY A 94 -0.65 -4.26 7.54
N ASP A 95 -1.40 -5.02 8.32
CA ASP A 95 -1.15 -6.44 8.57
C ASP A 95 -2.49 -7.21 8.66
N CYS A 96 -2.45 -8.46 9.11
CA CYS A 96 -3.63 -9.30 9.28
C CYS A 96 -4.67 -8.75 10.28
N ASN A 97 -4.32 -7.77 11.11
CA ASN A 97 -5.22 -7.09 12.04
C ASN A 97 -5.83 -5.81 11.43
N GLY A 98 -5.54 -5.51 10.16
CA GLY A 98 -6.07 -4.38 9.43
C GLY A 98 -5.06 -3.25 9.20
N MET A 99 -5.56 -2.10 8.75
CA MET A 99 -4.75 -0.92 8.44
C MET A 99 -4.66 0.03 9.63
N LYS A 100 -3.47 0.55 9.88
CA LYS A 100 -3.18 1.62 10.83
C LYS A 100 -2.72 2.84 10.05
N VAL A 101 -3.37 3.96 10.31
CA VAL A 101 -2.89 5.27 9.87
C VAL A 101 -1.67 5.62 10.73
N GLY A 102 -0.52 5.84 10.10
CA GLY A 102 0.68 6.28 10.82
C GLY A 102 0.59 7.75 11.25
N ASN A 103 1.60 8.24 11.97
CA ASN A 103 1.78 9.67 12.26
C ASN A 103 2.27 10.46 11.02
N CYS A 104 1.99 9.95 9.83
CA CYS A 104 2.40 10.50 8.54
C CYS A 104 3.89 10.66 8.34
N TYR A 105 4.74 10.23 9.27
CA TYR A 105 6.19 10.37 9.19
C TYR A 105 6.62 11.79 8.76
N GLU A 106 5.95 12.82 9.29
CA GLU A 106 6.17 14.20 8.86
C GLU A 106 7.66 14.59 8.97
N GLY A 107 8.22 15.08 7.87
CA GLY A 107 9.61 15.51 7.78
C GLY A 107 10.59 14.41 7.39
N ASN A 108 10.15 13.15 7.31
CA ASN A 108 10.95 12.05 6.78
C ASN A 108 10.70 11.90 5.28
N TYR A 109 11.75 11.58 4.51
CA TYR A 109 11.59 11.37 3.07
C TYR A 109 11.04 9.96 2.79
N SER A 110 9.98 9.84 1.98
CA SER A 110 9.28 8.56 1.73
C SER A 110 10.20 7.44 1.28
N THR A 111 11.17 7.74 0.43
CA THR A 111 12.14 6.76 -0.09
C THR A 111 13.03 6.19 1.04
N ASP A 112 13.38 7.01 2.03
CA ASP A 112 14.17 6.57 3.17
C ASP A 112 13.34 5.68 4.10
N ILE A 113 12.06 6.02 4.29
CA ILE A 113 11.11 5.18 5.05
C ILE A 113 10.96 3.80 4.37
N TYR A 114 10.76 3.78 3.06
CA TYR A 114 10.65 2.53 2.28
C TYR A 114 11.91 1.69 2.41
N THR A 115 13.08 2.32 2.27
CA THR A 115 14.38 1.65 2.40
C THR A 115 14.58 1.10 3.81
N GLY A 116 14.24 1.88 4.84
CA GLY A 116 14.32 1.46 6.24
C GLY A 116 13.46 0.23 6.51
N ARG A 117 12.22 0.21 6.02
CA ARG A 117 11.32 -0.95 6.16
C ARG A 117 11.83 -2.18 5.39
N ALA A 118 12.39 -1.99 4.19
CA ALA A 118 12.96 -3.10 3.43
C ALA A 118 14.13 -3.75 4.19
N ILE A 119 15.01 -2.94 4.78
CA ILE A 119 16.13 -3.43 5.60
C ILE A 119 15.62 -4.14 6.86
N GLU A 120 14.59 -3.61 7.51
CA GLU A 120 13.96 -4.24 8.68
C GLU A 120 13.41 -5.63 8.34
N LEU A 121 12.62 -5.76 7.27
CA LEU A 121 12.09 -7.04 6.81
C LEU A 121 13.21 -8.05 6.49
N LEU A 122 14.27 -7.59 5.81
CA LEU A 122 15.42 -8.44 5.51
C LEU A 122 16.11 -8.96 6.78
N ARG A 123 16.18 -8.13 7.84
CA ARG A 123 16.75 -8.52 9.14
C ARG A 123 15.85 -9.49 9.89
N GLU A 124 14.54 -9.22 9.93
CA GLU A 124 13.53 -10.10 10.54
C GLU A 124 13.56 -11.50 9.89
N HIS A 125 13.74 -11.54 8.57
CA HIS A 125 13.77 -12.77 7.80
C HIS A 125 15.08 -13.57 7.91
N GLN A 126 16.16 -13.03 8.50
CA GLN A 126 17.47 -13.71 8.54
C GLN A 126 17.44 -15.12 9.15
N ASN A 127 16.51 -15.36 10.07
CA ASN A 127 16.33 -16.65 10.74
C ASN A 127 15.08 -17.41 10.26
N GLY A 128 14.39 -16.89 9.25
CA GLY A 128 13.24 -17.55 8.62
C GLY A 128 13.68 -18.73 7.76
N SER A 129 12.85 -19.77 7.70
CA SER A 129 13.07 -20.94 6.83
C SER A 129 12.23 -20.88 5.55
N ASP A 130 11.23 -20.01 5.52
CA ASP A 130 10.40 -19.68 4.38
C ASP A 130 11.14 -18.74 3.41
N PRO A 131 10.75 -18.68 2.12
CA PRO A 131 11.31 -17.72 1.17
C PRO A 131 10.61 -16.35 1.24
N LEU A 132 11.35 -15.27 0.97
CA LEU A 132 10.85 -13.89 0.99
C LEU A 132 10.35 -13.41 -0.38
N PHE A 133 9.25 -12.66 -0.40
CA PHE A 133 8.75 -11.88 -1.54
C PHE A 133 8.41 -10.45 -1.13
#